data_AF-A0A1Y3NUP3-F1
#
_entry.id   AF-A0A1Y3NUP3-F1
#
_cell.length_a   1.000
_cell.length_b   1.000
_cell.length_c   1.000
_cell.angle_alpha   90.00
_cell.angle_beta   90.00
_cell.angle_gamma   90.00
#
_symmetry.space_group_name_H-M   'P 1'
#
loop_
_entity.id
_entity.type
_entity.pdbx_description
1 polymer ?
#
loop_
_entity_poly.entity_id
_entity_poly.type
_entity_poly.pdbx_seq_one_letter_code
_entity_poly.pdbx_strand_id
1 'polypeptide(L)'
;MVIKCSVCHRNQHPCCCDIYDPYMISKILSYPWQCNDCKLCLKCNEAGDESKLLFCDLCDRGYHTYCLVPKLEKLPKGLWVCEQCAGNY
;
A
#
# COMPACT_ATOMS: atom_id res chain seq x y z
N MET A 1 9.64 7.75 16.18
CA MET A 1 9.74 7.88 14.71
C MET A 1 8.35 8.15 14.16
N VAL A 2 8.21 8.98 13.13
CA VAL A 2 6.95 9.21 12.42
C VAL A 2 7.15 9.10 10.91
N ILE A 3 6.11 8.69 10.20
CA ILE A 3 5.99 8.78 8.74
C ILE A 3 4.96 9.86 8.41
N LYS A 4 5.09 10.53 7.26
CA LYS A 4 4.22 11.63 6.87
C LYS A 4 3.53 11.30 5.56
N CYS A 5 2.21 11.43 5.52
CA CYS A 5 1.45 11.26 4.28
C CYS A 5 1.82 12.37 3.27
N SER A 6 2.09 11.99 2.03
CA SER A 6 2.40 12.91 0.93
C SER A 6 1.19 13.76 0.48
N VAL A 7 -0.03 13.33 0.81
CA VAL A 7 -1.29 13.97 0.39
C VAL A 7 -1.87 14.87 1.49
N CYS A 8 -2.28 14.30 2.62
CA CYS A 8 -2.90 15.08 3.70
C CYS A 8 -1.90 15.67 4.70
N HIS A 9 -0.61 15.34 4.56
CA HIS A 9 0.48 15.84 5.42
C HIS A 9 0.37 15.50 6.91
N ARG A 10 -0.55 14.63 7.32
CA ARG A 10 -0.63 14.11 8.68
C ARG A 10 0.60 13.24 8.99
N ASN A 11 1.16 13.43 10.18
CA ASN A 11 2.19 12.56 10.74
C ASN A 11 1.53 11.36 11.40
N GLN A 12 2.09 10.17 11.21
CA GLN A 12 1.59 8.92 11.78
C GLN A 12 2.74 8.13 12.38
N HIS A 13 2.52 7.49 13.52
CA HIS A 13 3.45 6.51 14.03
C HIS A 13 3.27 5.22 13.22
N PRO A 14 4.34 4.60 12.69
CA PRO A 14 4.22 3.35 11.93
C PRO A 14 3.41 2.27 12.66
N CYS A 15 3.63 2.12 13.97
CA CYS A 15 2.89 1.17 14.80
C CYS A 15 1.39 1.45 14.92
N CYS A 16 0.95 2.71 14.82
CA CYS A 16 -0.49 3.03 14.81
C CYS A 16 -1.15 2.74 13.45
N CYS A 17 -0.36 2.43 12.43
CA CYS A 17 -0.79 2.09 11.07
C CYS A 17 -0.56 0.61 10.74
N ASP A 18 -0.26 -0.22 11.74
CA ASP A 18 0.13 -1.62 11.59
C ASP A 18 1.37 -1.86 10.70
N ILE A 19 2.27 -0.87 10.65
CA ILE A 19 3.56 -0.93 9.96
C ILE A 19 4.65 -1.20 10.98
N TYR A 20 5.05 -2.47 11.11
CA TYR A 20 6.08 -2.91 12.07
C TYR A 20 7.37 -3.38 11.39
N ASP A 21 7.27 -3.83 10.14
CA ASP A 21 8.39 -4.43 9.43
C ASP A 21 9.43 -3.35 9.03
N PRO A 22 10.70 -3.46 9.47
CA PRO A 22 11.73 -2.48 9.14
C PRO A 22 12.02 -2.33 7.64
N TYR A 23 11.87 -3.40 6.87
CA TYR A 23 12.01 -3.36 5.42
C TYR A 23 10.85 -2.57 4.80
N MET A 24 9.61 -2.81 5.24
CA MET A 24 8.47 -1.99 4.80
C MET A 24 8.67 -0.51 5.16
N ILE A 25 9.14 -0.21 6.38
CA ILE A 25 9.44 1.17 6.79
C ILE A 25 10.48 1.81 5.84
N SER A 26 11.56 1.10 5.54
CA SER A 26 12.59 1.57 4.59
C SER A 26 12.00 1.85 3.20
N LYS A 27 11.10 0.99 2.72
CA LYS A 27 10.38 1.21 1.45
C LYS A 27 9.45 2.41 1.53
N ILE A 28 8.65 2.56 2.58
CA ILE A 28 7.70 3.67 2.75
C ILE A 28 8.43 5.02 2.73
N LEU A 29 9.63 5.10 3.30
CA LEU A 29 10.45 6.30 3.30
C LEU A 29 11.08 6.62 1.93
N SER A 30 11.12 5.67 1.00
CA SER A 30 11.78 5.86 -0.31
C SER A 30 10.89 6.44 -1.41
N TYR A 31 9.60 6.66 -1.14
CA TYR A 31 8.64 7.20 -2.12
C TYR A 31 7.54 8.02 -1.42
N PRO A 32 6.68 8.77 -2.15
CA PRO A 32 5.69 9.65 -1.53
C PRO A 32 4.48 8.85 -0.97
N TRP A 33 4.69 8.15 0.14
CA TRP A 33 3.70 7.32 0.81
C TRP A 33 2.39 8.06 1.15
N GLN A 34 1.27 7.36 0.99
CA GLN A 34 -0.07 7.84 1.28
C GLN A 34 -0.62 7.08 2.49
N CYS A 35 -1.32 7.73 3.42
CA CYS A 35 -2.00 7.01 4.51
C CYS A 35 -3.26 6.30 4.01
N ASN A 36 -3.88 5.47 4.86
CA ASN A 36 -5.08 4.70 4.51
C ASN A 36 -6.20 5.58 3.94
N ASP A 37 -6.49 6.73 4.56
CA ASP A 37 -7.53 7.66 4.10
C ASP A 37 -7.21 8.37 2.77
N CYS A 38 -5.95 8.34 2.32
CA CYS A 38 -5.51 9.01 1.10
C CYS A 38 -5.00 8.02 0.06
N LYS A 39 -5.13 6.72 0.31
CA LYS A 39 -4.56 5.68 -0.53
C LYS A 39 -5.31 5.62 -1.85
N LEU A 40 -4.57 5.68 -2.94
CA LEU A 40 -5.11 5.45 -4.28
C LEU A 40 -4.61 4.12 -4.84
N CYS A 41 -5.41 3.51 -5.69
CA CYS A 41 -4.93 2.44 -6.53
C CYS A 41 -3.89 2.97 -7.53
N LEU A 42 -2.71 2.37 -7.58
CA LEU A 42 -1.63 2.81 -8.49
C LEU A 42 -1.97 2.62 -9.98
N LYS A 43 -2.94 1.77 -10.31
CA LYS A 43 -3.33 1.46 -11.69
C LYS A 43 -4.40 2.41 -12.25
N CYS A 44 -5.42 2.74 -11.47
CA CYS A 44 -6.51 3.63 -11.91
C CYS A 44 -6.49 5.02 -11.27
N ASN A 45 -5.64 5.24 -10.26
CA ASN A 45 -5.52 6.49 -9.51
C ASN A 45 -6.81 6.94 -8.78
N GLU A 46 -7.64 5.98 -8.37
CA GLU A 46 -8.88 6.20 -7.62
C GLU A 46 -8.83 5.55 -6.23
N ALA A 47 -9.58 6.12 -5.28
CA ALA A 47 -9.73 5.60 -3.90
C ALA A 47 -10.95 4.68 -3.73
N GLY A 48 -11.95 4.75 -4.62
CA GLY A 48 -13.26 4.09 -4.48
C GLY A 48 -13.16 2.57 -4.30
N ASP A 49 -14.26 1.87 -3.99
CA ASP A 49 -14.25 0.42 -3.73
C ASP A 49 -13.20 0.00 -2.67
N GLU A 50 -13.16 0.67 -1.52
CA GLU A 50 -12.16 0.44 -0.45
C GLU A 50 -12.06 -1.03 -0.03
N SER A 51 -13.18 -1.77 -0.01
CA SER A 51 -13.21 -3.20 0.33
C SER A 51 -12.46 -4.11 -0.66
N LYS A 52 -12.11 -3.58 -1.83
CA LYS A 52 -11.34 -4.26 -2.88
C LYS A 52 -9.97 -3.63 -3.08
N LEU A 53 -9.59 -2.60 -2.32
CA LEU A 53 -8.29 -1.95 -2.39
C LEU A 53 -7.30 -2.70 -1.49
N LEU A 54 -6.38 -3.45 -2.10
CA LEU A 54 -5.32 -4.17 -1.41
C LEU A 54 -4.13 -3.28 -1.14
N PHE A 55 -3.49 -3.45 0.01
CA PHE A 55 -2.20 -2.84 0.33
C PHE A 55 -1.09 -3.89 0.24
N CYS A 56 0.03 -3.54 -0.38
CA CYS A 56 1.17 -4.44 -0.52
C CYS A 56 1.86 -4.68 0.83
N ASP A 57 2.07 -5.94 1.21
CA ASP A 57 2.71 -6.30 2.49
C ASP A 57 4.21 -5.99 2.56
N LEU A 58 4.82 -5.44 1.50
CA LEU A 58 6.22 -5.02 1.48
C LEU A 58 6.43 -3.52 1.27
N CYS A 59 5.42 -2.81 0.77
CA CYS A 59 5.59 -1.40 0.44
C CYS A 59 4.32 -0.59 0.61
N ASP A 60 3.22 -1.13 1.11
CA ASP A 60 2.00 -0.40 1.45
C ASP A 60 1.38 0.44 0.30
N ARG A 61 1.68 0.10 -0.97
CA ARG A 61 0.99 0.68 -2.14
C ARG A 61 -0.37 0.04 -2.35
N GLY A 62 -1.35 0.85 -2.76
CA GLY A 62 -2.73 0.43 -3.00
C GLY A 62 -2.98 -0.11 -4.41
N TYR A 63 -3.75 -1.19 -4.53
CA TYR A 63 -4.22 -1.75 -5.81
C TYR A 63 -5.60 -2.37 -5.67
N HIS A 64 -6.56 -2.01 -6.53
CA HIS A 64 -7.81 -2.76 -6.57
C HIS A 64 -7.58 -4.18 -7.07
N THR A 65 -8.25 -5.16 -6.48
CA THR A 65 -8.20 -6.56 -6.90
C THR A 65 -8.47 -6.76 -8.39
N TYR A 66 -9.34 -5.93 -8.97
CA TYR A 66 -9.74 -5.97 -10.38
C TYR A 66 -8.86 -5.12 -11.31
N CYS A 67 -7.99 -4.27 -10.78
CA CYS A 67 -7.01 -3.51 -11.56
C CYS A 67 -5.69 -4.29 -11.75
N LEU A 68 -5.52 -5.41 -11.03
CA LEU A 68 -4.39 -6.32 -11.18
C LEU A 68 -4.49 -7.14 -12.47
N VAL A 69 -3.35 -7.62 -12.95
CA VAL A 69 -3.26 -8.53 -14.10
C VAL A 69 -2.39 -9.73 -13.70
N PRO A 70 -2.95 -10.94 -13.55
CA PRO A 70 -4.38 -11.26 -13.63
C PRO A 70 -5.19 -10.63 -12.49
N LYS A 71 -6.50 -10.44 -12.72
CA LYS A 71 -7.43 -9.95 -11.68
C LYS A 71 -7.51 -10.96 -10.54
N LEU A 72 -7.59 -10.47 -9.31
CA LEU A 72 -7.84 -11.31 -8.15
C LEU A 72 -9.34 -11.41 -7.88
N GLU A 73 -9.91 -12.60 -8.03
CA GLU A 73 -11.33 -12.85 -7.73
C GLU A 73 -11.59 -13.00 -6.23
N LYS A 74 -10.58 -13.40 -5.46
CA LYS A 74 -10.64 -13.59 -4.01
C LYS A 74 -9.49 -12.86 -3.34
N LEU A 75 -9.73 -12.38 -2.14
CA LEU A 75 -8.66 -11.80 -1.32
C LEU A 75 -7.60 -12.89 -1.03
N PRO A 76 -6.31 -12.53 -1.06
CA PRO A 76 -5.23 -13.44 -0.72
C PRO A 76 -5.36 -13.87 0.75
N LYS A 77 -5.09 -15.15 1.02
CA LYS A 77 -5.17 -15.72 2.39
C LYS A 77 -3.92 -15.46 3.24
N GLY A 78 -2.89 -14.86 2.65
CA GLY A 78 -1.61 -14.57 3.29
C GLY A 78 -0.97 -13.37 2.60
N LEU A 79 0.36 -13.30 2.67
CA LEU A 79 1.11 -12.16 2.12
C LEU A 79 0.79 -11.94 0.65
N TRP A 80 0.52 -10.69 0.32
CA TRP A 80 0.33 -10.19 -1.01
C TRP A 80 1.34 -9.10 -1.33
N VAL A 81 2.08 -9.33 -2.40
CA VAL A 81 3.17 -8.46 -2.85
C VAL A 81 2.81 -7.91 -4.21
N CYS A 82 2.82 -6.58 -4.36
CA CYS A 82 2.53 -5.94 -5.64
C CYS A 82 3.65 -6.18 -6.68
N GLU A 83 3.32 -6.00 -7.95
CA GLU A 83 4.25 -6.14 -9.08
C GLU A 83 5.55 -5.30 -8.93
N GLN A 84 5.45 -4.11 -8.31
CA GLN A 84 6.59 -3.21 -8.10
C GLN A 84 7.61 -3.79 -7.11
N CYS A 85 7.14 -4.61 -6.16
CA CYS A 85 8.01 -5.31 -5.24
C CYS A 85 8.49 -6.63 -5.85
N ALA A 86 7.61 -7.37 -6.53
CA ALA A 86 7.93 -8.66 -7.14
C ALA A 86 8.96 -8.58 -8.29
N GLY A 87 9.01 -7.47 -9.03
CA GLY A 87 9.98 -7.26 -10.13
C GLY A 87 11.36 -6.75 -9.69
N ASN A 88 11.58 -6.52 -8.39
CA ASN A 88 12.82 -5.96 -7.83
C ASN A 88 13.65 -7.03 -7.07
N TYR A 89 13.63 -8.28 -7.53
CA TYR A 89 14.45 -9.40 -7.03
C TYR A 89 15.43 -9.89 -8.09
#